data_AF-A0A1T4YVU5-F1
#
_entry.id   AF-A0A1T4YVU5-F1
#
_cell.length_a   1.000
_cell.length_b   1.000
_cell.length_c   1.000
_cell.angle_alpha   90.00
_cell.angle_beta   90.00
_cell.angle_gamma   90.00
#
_symmetry.space_group_name_H-M   'P 1'
#
loop_
_entity.id
_entity.type
_entity.pdbx_description
1 polymer ?
#
loop_
_entity_poly.entity_id
_entity_poly.type
_entity_poly.pdbx_seq_one_letter_code
_entity_poly.pdbx_strand_id
1 'polypeptide(L)' 'MASKTVKPKPPYPTDVSDEEWQFCRPYLELMTEEAPQREHSLRDVFNAVRYVVRAGCPWRMLPH' A
#
# COMPACT_ATOMS: atom_id res chain seq x y z
N MET A 1 10.09 20.46 1.55
CA MET A 1 9.97 19.00 1.35
C MET A 1 8.74 18.79 0.49
N ALA A 2 8.91 18.54 -0.81
CA ALA A 2 7.78 18.43 -1.72
C ALA A 2 7.03 17.12 -1.41
N SER A 3 5.88 17.22 -0.74
CA SER A 3 4.96 16.10 -0.62
C SER A 3 4.63 15.63 -2.04
N LYS A 4 5.07 14.41 -2.39
CA LYS A 4 4.65 13.78 -3.65
C LYS A 4 3.12 13.67 -3.57
N THR A 5 2.40 14.48 -4.32
CA THR A 5 0.94 14.41 -4.42
C THR A 5 0.58 13.10 -5.10
N VAL A 6 0.27 12.08 -4.31
CA VAL A 6 -0.23 10.79 -4.78
C VAL A 6 -1.68 11.01 -5.20
N LYS A 7 -1.99 10.80 -6.50
CA LYS A 7 -3.39 10.73 -6.93
C LYS A 7 -4.07 9.58 -6.18
N PRO A 8 -5.27 9.76 -5.60
CA PRO A 8 -5.98 8.67 -4.97
C PRO A 8 -6.26 7.60 -6.02
N LYS A 9 -5.65 6.43 -5.84
CA LYS A 9 -5.97 5.25 -6.64
C LYS A 9 -7.27 4.64 -6.13
N PRO A 10 -8.09 4.06 -7.01
CA PRO A 10 -9.21 3.24 -6.55
C PRO A 10 -8.63 2.11 -5.68
N PRO A 11 -9.29 1.76 -4.56
CA PRO A 11 -8.78 0.72 -3.66
C PRO A 11 -8.96 -0.67 -4.25
N TYR A 12 -8.09 -1.61 -3.89
CA TYR A 12 -8.39 -3.02 -4.16
C TYR A 12 -9.54 -3.48 -3.24
N PRO A 13 -10.36 -4.46 -3.66
CA PRO A 13 -11.36 -5.08 -2.76
C PRO A 13 -10.73 -5.77 -1.54
N THR A 14 -9.40 -5.98 -1.56
CA THR A 14 -8.59 -6.57 -0.50
C THR A 14 -7.70 -5.54 0.21
N ASP A 15 -7.99 -4.25 0.10
CA ASP A 15 -7.28 -3.25 0.88
C ASP A 15 -7.53 -3.45 2.39
N VAL A 16 -6.55 -3.08 3.21
CA VAL A 16 -6.74 -3.08 4.67
C VAL A 16 -7.38 -1.78 5.14
N SER A 17 -8.18 -1.91 6.20
CA SER A 17 -8.72 -0.79 6.96
C SER A 17 -7.59 0.05 7.59
N ASP A 18 -7.92 1.28 8.00
CA ASP A 18 -6.95 2.15 8.68
C ASP A 18 -6.45 1.53 9.99
N GLU A 19 -7.32 0.86 10.75
CA GLU A 19 -6.96 0.19 12.00
C GLU A 19 -5.98 -0.96 11.78
N GLU A 20 -6.27 -1.85 10.82
CA GLU A 20 -5.36 -2.93 10.43
C GLU A 20 -4.02 -2.37 9.92
N TRP A 21 -4.06 -1.28 9.16
CA TRP A 21 -2.85 -0.61 8.70
C TRP A 21 -2.01 -0.10 9.88
N GLN A 22 -2.60 0.56 10.87
CA GLN A 22 -1.83 1.04 12.03
C GLN A 22 -1.22 -0.07 12.86
N PHE A 23 -1.83 -1.25 12.89
CA PHE A 23 -1.23 -2.41 13.51
C PHE A 23 0.01 -2.91 12.74
N CYS A 24 -0.06 -2.98 11.41
CA CYS A 24 1.04 -3.46 10.56
C CYS A 24 2.19 -2.44 10.41
N ARG A 25 1.84 -1.16 10.36
CA ARG A 25 2.73 -0.04 10.00
C ARG A 25 4.05 -0.02 10.80
N PRO A 26 4.09 -0.18 12.14
CA PRO A 26 5.34 -0.14 12.91
C PRO A 26 6.36 -1.21 12.49
N TYR A 27 5.89 -2.35 11.97
CA TYR A 27 6.75 -3.44 11.53
C TYR A 27 7.31 -3.22 10.12
N LEU A 28 6.69 -2.34 9.34
CA LEU A 28 7.09 -2.01 7.96
C LEU A 28 7.90 -0.71 7.90
N GLU A 29 7.72 0.18 8.87
CA GLU A 29 8.42 1.47 8.99
C GLU A 29 9.79 1.36 9.67
N LEU A 30 10.62 0.43 9.20
CA LEU A 30 11.99 0.23 9.71
C LEU A 30 13.02 1.18 9.08
N MET A 31 12.59 2.06 8.17
CA MET A 31 13.41 3.06 7.49
C MET A 31 12.70 4.41 7.44
N THR A 32 13.45 5.48 7.17
CA THR A 32 12.92 6.83 7.01
C THR A 32 12.09 6.97 5.73
N GLU A 33 11.15 7.92 5.68
CA GLU A 33 10.33 8.15 4.50
C GLU A 33 11.15 8.73 3.32
N GLU A 34 12.26 9.40 3.63
CA GLU A 34 13.18 10.01 2.66
C GLU A 34 14.15 9.01 2.04
N ALA A 35 14.12 7.74 2.46
CA ALA A 35 14.99 6.71 1.92
C ALA A 35 14.82 6.61 0.39
N PRO A 36 15.89 6.65 -0.41
CA PRO A 36 15.79 6.68 -1.88
C PRO A 36 15.09 5.44 -2.46
N GLN A 37 15.07 4.32 -1.73
CA GLN A 37 14.35 3.11 -2.11
C GLN A 37 12.81 3.26 -1.99
N ARG A 38 12.30 4.28 -1.29
CA ARG A 38 10.86 4.54 -1.12
C ARG A 38 10.32 5.42 -2.24
N GLU A 39 10.14 4.80 -3.39
CA GLU A 39 9.50 5.46 -4.53
C GLU A 39 7.97 5.49 -4.42
N HIS A 40 7.39 4.49 -3.75
CA HIS A 40 5.95 4.31 -3.58
C HIS A 40 5.53 4.40 -2.10
N SER A 41 4.25 4.74 -1.88
CA SER A 41 3.61 4.66 -0.56
C SER A 41 3.71 3.22 -0.03
N LEU A 42 4.16 3.08 1.22
CA LEU A 42 4.29 1.78 1.85
C LEU A 42 2.94 1.05 1.97
N ARG A 43 1.86 1.81 2.20
CA ARG A 43 0.50 1.29 2.24
C ARG A 43 0.04 0.76 0.88
N ASP A 44 0.36 1.47 -0.20
CA ASP A 44 0.00 1.05 -1.55
C ASP A 44 0.68 -0.28 -1.90
N VAL A 45 1.97 -0.40 -1.57
CA VAL A 45 2.73 -1.64 -1.79
C VAL A 45 2.17 -2.78 -0.96
N PHE A 46 1.85 -2.53 0.31
CA PHE A 46 1.27 -3.53 1.19
C PHE A 46 -0.08 -4.03 0.69
N ASN A 47 -0.98 -3.12 0.28
CA ASN A 47 -2.27 -3.46 -0.31
C ASN A 47 -2.12 -4.29 -1.60
N ALA A 48 -1.16 -3.92 -2.47
CA ALA A 48 -0.87 -4.67 -3.69
C ALA A 48 -0.36 -6.10 -3.38
N VAL A 49 0.54 -6.26 -2.42
CA VAL A 49 1.02 -7.58 -1.99
C VAL A 49 -0.11 -8.40 -1.37
N ARG A 50 -0.94 -7.78 -0.52
CA ARG A 50 -2.11 -8.44 0.09
C ARG A 50 -3.11 -8.91 -0.96
N TYR A 51 -3.35 -8.13 -2.01
CA TYR A 51 -4.16 -8.54 -3.16
C TYR A 51 -3.62 -9.82 -3.80
N VAL A 52 -2.30 -9.90 -4.06
CA VAL A 52 -1.68 -11.09 -4.64
C VAL A 52 -1.83 -12.29 -3.71
N VAL A 53 -1.48 -12.13 -2.42
CA VAL A 53 -1.51 -13.22 -1.43
C VAL A 53 -2.93 -13.71 -1.14
N ARG A 54 -3.92 -12.80 -1.08
CA ARG A 54 -5.29 -13.14 -0.69
C ARG A 54 -6.13 -13.67 -1.84
N ALA A 55 -5.95 -13.10 -3.04
CA ALA A 55 -6.83 -13.39 -4.18
C ALA A 55 -6.14 -14.16 -5.33
N GLY A 56 -4.80 -14.23 -5.35
CA GLY A 56 -4.06 -14.90 -6.43
C GLY A 56 -3.92 -14.07 -7.71
N CYS A 57 -4.01 -12.74 -7.62
CA CYS A 57 -3.88 -11.80 -8.74
C CYS A 57 -4.96 -11.89 -9.86
N PRO A 58 -6.27 -11.94 -9.56
CA PRO A 58 -7.31 -11.92 -10.59
C PRO A 58 -7.55 -10.51 -11.15
N TRP A 59 -7.53 -10.39 -12.48
CA TRP A 59 -7.73 -9.13 -13.22
C TRP A 59 -9.02 -8.36 -12.84
N ARG A 60 -10.09 -9.06 -12.45
CA ARG A 60 -11.37 -8.46 -12.06
C ARG A 60 -11.31 -7.67 -10.74
N MET A 61 -10.27 -7.88 -9.94
CA MET A 61 -10.08 -7.19 -8.66
C MET A 61 -9.06 -6.07 -8.77
N LEU A 62 -8.55 -5.78 -9.97
CA LEU A 62 -7.78 -4.57 -10.17
C LEU A 62 -8.67 -3.33 -9.99
N PRO A 63 -8.13 -2.26 -9.39
CA PRO A 63 -8.85 -1.00 -9.26
C PRO A 63 -9.09 -0.37 -10.65
N HIS A 64 -10.32 0.07 -10.88
CA HIS A 64 -10.80 0.68 -12.13
C HIS A 64 -10.76 2.21 -12.09
#